data_AF-A0A392R1Q6-F1
#
_entry.id   AF-A0A392R1Q6-F1
#
_cell.length_a   1.000
_cell.length_b   1.000
_cell.length_c   1.000
_cell.angle_alpha   90.00
_cell.angle_beta   90.00
_cell.angle_gamma   90.00
#
_symmetry.space_group_name_H-M   'P 1'
#
loop_
_entity.id
_entity.type
_entity.pdbx_description
1 polymer ?
#
loop_
_entity_poly.entity_id
_entity_poly.type
_entity_poly.pdbx_seq_one_letter_code
_entity_poly.pdbx_strand_id
1 'polypeptide(L)' 'MDDTDSATLVLFDRDAAMLFNRSCAEVLRNRDMRAGHGVLPPEIQALINSTYLFKVECKAA' A
#
# COMPACT_ATOMS: atom_id res chain seq x y z
N MET A 1 -10.77 -6.21 2.01
CA MET A 1 -12.12 -6.61 2.46
C MET A 1 -12.75 -7.27 1.28
N ASP A 2 -13.09 -8.54 1.41
CA ASP A 2 -13.96 -9.20 0.45
C ASP A 2 -15.38 -9.25 1.02
N ASP A 3 -16.27 -10.00 0.37
CA ASP A 3 -17.67 -10.10 0.79
C ASP A 3 -17.86 -10.73 2.17
N THR A 4 -16.81 -11.35 2.72
CA THR A 4 -16.87 -12.15 3.95
C THR A 4 -16.08 -11.55 5.11
N ASP A 5 -14.89 -11.02 4.87
CA ASP A 5 -14.02 -10.55 5.94
C ASP A 5 -12.97 -9.52 5.46
N SER A 6 -12.13 -9.09 6.40
CA SER A 6 -10.97 -8.24 6.18
C SER A 6 -9.70 -8.91 6.72
N ALA A 7 -8.59 -8.70 6.03
CA ALA A 7 -7.27 -9.14 6.46
C ALA A 7 -6.28 -8.00 6.33
N THR A 8 -5.32 -7.93 7.26
CA THR A 8 -4.18 -7.00 7.16
C THR A 8 -3.02 -7.73 6.52
N LEU A 9 -2.51 -7.18 5.41
CA LEU A 9 -1.37 -7.73 4.68
C LEU A 9 -0.14 -6.83 4.87
N VAL A 10 1.03 -7.44 4.96
CA VAL A 10 2.32 -6.72 4.95
C VAL A 10 2.96 -6.91 3.59
N LEU A 11 3.21 -5.80 2.89
CA LEU A 11 3.89 -5.80 1.60
C LEU A 11 5.34 -5.35 1.79
N PHE A 12 6.28 -6.15 1.28
CA PHE A 12 7.69 -5.79 1.25
C PHE A 12 8.00 -4.90 0.04
N ASP A 13 9.13 -4.20 0.09
CA ASP A 13 9.49 -3.13 -0.88
C ASP A 13 9.39 -3.58 -2.34
N ARG A 14 9.84 -4.79 -2.67
CA ARG A 14 9.75 -5.33 -4.04
C ARG A 14 8.31 -5.37 -4.55
N ASP A 15 7.39 -5.91 -3.75
CA ASP A 15 5.99 -6.06 -4.13
C ASP A 15 5.26 -4.72 -4.12
N ALA A 16 5.56 -3.89 -3.13
CA ALA A 16 5.06 -2.52 -3.05
C ALA A 16 5.52 -1.68 -4.26
N ALA A 17 6.77 -1.84 -4.71
CA ALA A 17 7.29 -1.12 -5.87
C ALA A 17 6.61 -1.55 -7.17
N MET A 18 6.28 -2.84 -7.31
CA MET A 18 5.44 -3.33 -8.42
C MET A 18 4.02 -2.76 -8.34
N LEU A 19 3.42 -2.71 -7.15
CA LEU A 19 2.07 -2.19 -6.94
C LEU A 19 1.97 -0.69 -7.26
N PHE A 20 2.94 0.11 -6.82
CA PHE A 20 2.96 1.56 -7.03
C PHE A 20 3.61 1.98 -8.36
N ASN A 21 4.29 1.04 -9.03
CA ASN A 21 5.19 1.32 -10.15
C ASN A 21 6.21 2.44 -9.84
N ARG A 22 6.67 2.49 -8.58
CA ARG A 22 7.59 3.48 -8.01
C ARG A 22 8.36 2.86 -6.86
N SER A 23 9.61 3.26 -6.68
CA SER A 23 10.37 2.92 -5.48
C SER A 23 9.81 3.62 -4.24
N CYS A 24 10.04 3.04 -3.05
CA CYS A 24 9.65 3.67 -1.80
C CYS A 24 10.29 5.06 -1.63
N ALA A 25 11.53 5.24 -2.10
CA ALA A 25 12.20 6.54 -2.09
C ALA A 25 11.45 7.60 -2.92
N GLU A 26 10.88 7.24 -4.07
CA GLU A 26 10.07 8.15 -4.89
C GLU A 26 8.73 8.49 -4.22
N VAL A 27 8.06 7.49 -3.63
CA VAL A 27 6.81 7.71 -2.86
C VAL A 27 7.04 8.65 -1.68
N LEU A 28 8.19 8.55 -1.00
CA LEU A 28 8.54 9.42 0.12
C LEU A 28 8.97 10.82 -0.33
N ARG A 29 9.66 10.96 -1.47
CA ARG A 29 10.06 12.27 -2.03
C ARG A 29 8.86 13.12 -2.45
N ASN A 30 7.78 12.48 -2.90
CA ASN A 30 6.53 13.15 -3.28
C ASN A 30 5.66 13.53 -2.08
N ARG A 31 6.09 13.26 -0.84
CA ARG A 31 5.40 13.83 0.33
C ARG A 31 5.67 15.33 0.37
N ASP A 32 4.63 16.11 0.13
CA ASP A 32 4.62 17.52 0.50
C ASP A 32 4.90 17.62 2.00
N MET A 33 6.08 18.11 2.40
CA MET A 33 6.38 18.37 3.82
C MET A 33 5.45 19.43 4.45
N ARG A 34 4.65 20.11 3.62
CA ARG A 34 3.60 21.05 4.02
C ARG A 34 2.25 20.37 4.27
N ALA A 35 2.07 19.15 3.77
CA ALA A 35 0.88 18.37 4.05
C ALA A 35 0.91 18.00 5.54
N GLY A 36 -0.14 18.37 6.27
CA GLY A 36 -0.22 18.12 7.71
C GLY A 36 -0.04 16.64 8.06
N HIS A 37 0.29 16.37 9.33
CA HIS A 37 0.31 15.00 9.84
C HIS A 37 -0.98 14.25 9.47
N GLY A 38 -0.83 13.07 8.87
CA GLY A 38 -1.95 12.21 8.48
C GLY A 38 -2.31 12.23 6.98
N VAL A 39 -1.66 13.07 6.16
CA VAL A 39 -1.86 13.01 4.70
C VAL A 39 -1.09 11.84 4.11
N LEU A 40 -1.82 10.92 3.48
CA LEU A 40 -1.24 9.79 2.75
C LEU A 40 -0.68 10.26 1.40
N PRO A 41 0.47 9.74 0.95
CA PRO A 41 0.94 9.90 -0.42
C PRO A 41 -0.16 9.54 -1.45
N PRO A 42 -0.25 10.25 -2.59
CA PRO A 42 -1.26 9.99 -3.62
C PRO A 42 -1.29 8.53 -4.10
N GLU A 43 -0.11 7.89 -4.17
CA GLU A 43 0.03 6.48 -4.56
C GLU A 43 -0.70 5.55 -3.59
N ILE A 44 -0.67 5.86 -2.29
CA ILE A 44 -1.38 5.09 -1.26
C ILE A 44 -2.88 5.40 -1.27
N GLN A 45 -3.25 6.66 -1.50
CA GLN A 45 -4.67 7.05 -1.62
C GLN A 45 -5.35 6.37 -2.81
N ALA A 46 -4.64 6.20 -3.92
CA ALA A 46 -5.16 5.52 -5.12
C ALA A 46 -5.50 4.03 -4.89
N LEU A 47 -4.97 3.41 -3.84
CA LEU A 47 -5.31 2.03 -3.49
C LEU A 47 -6.72 1.89 -2.86
N ILE A 48 -7.29 2.98 -2.35
CA ILE A 48 -8.60 2.96 -1.68
C ILE A 48 -9.67 2.59 -2.72
N ASN A 49 -10.56 1.65 -2.36
CA ASN A 49 -11.61 1.12 -3.23
C ASN A 49 -11.11 0.41 -4.51
N SER A 50 -9.83 0.07 -4.57
CA SER A 50 -9.27 -0.74 -5.65
C SER A 50 -9.28 -2.23 -5.28
N THR A 51 -9.51 -3.09 -6.28
CA THR A 51 -9.48 -4.55 -6.11
C THR A 51 -8.18 -5.13 -6.65
N TYR A 52 -7.55 -6.00 -5.88
CA TYR A 52 -6.28 -6.63 -6.22
C TYR A 52 -6.30 -8.13 -5.92
N LEU A 53 -5.48 -8.88 -6.65
CA LEU A 53 -5.24 -10.30 -6.39
C LEU A 53 -3.88 -10.48 -5.69
N PHE A 54 -3.90 -11.00 -4.47
CA PHE A 54 -2.69 -11.28 -3.70
C PHE A 54 -2.48 -12.78 -3.56
N LYS A 55 -1.26 -13.25 -3.84
CA LYS A 55 -0.80 -14.58 -3.42
C LYS A 55 -0.18 -14.45 -2.04
N VAL A 56 -0.82 -14.99 -1.02
CA VAL A 56 -0.40 -14.85 0.38
C VAL A 56 0.17 -16.16 0.93
N GLU A 57 1.18 -16.06 1.78
CA GLU A 57 1.65 -17.17 2.62
C GLU A 57 1.09 -16.96 4.03
N CYS A 58 0.37 -17.95 4.56
CA CYS A 58 -0.20 -17.89 5.91
C CYS A 58 0.64 -18.75 6.85
N LYS A 59 1.25 -18.13 7.85
CA LYS A 59 1.93 -18.83 8.94
C LYS A 59 1.08 -18.74 10.20
N ALA A 60 0.76 -19.90 10.79
CA ALA A 60 0.13 -19.94 12.10
C ALA A 60 1.08 -19.35 13.16
N ALA A 61 0.51 -18.64 14.14
CA ALA A 61 1.25 -18.12 15.28
C ALA A 61 1.84 -19.25 16.13
#